data_AF-A0A1D1YBD7-F1
#
_entry.id   AF-A0A1D1YBD7-F1
#
_cell.length_a   1.000
_cell.length_b   1.000
_cell.length_c   1.000
_cell.angle_alpha   90.00
_cell.angle_beta   90.00
_cell.angle_gamma   90.00
#
_symmetry.space_group_name_H-M   'P 1'
#
loop_
_entity.id
_entity.type
_entity.pdbx_description
1 polymer ?
#
loop_
_entity_poly.entity_id
_entity_poly.type
_entity_poly.pdbx_seq_one_letter_code
_entity_poly.pdbx_strand_id
1 'polypeptide(L)'
;MPVKVDYPFRDRTQEFLSITERLKNSLTSAPNAPSSSGTKLDGSRSAVSIQSEFNKRASRIGLGIHQTSQKLAKLAMLAKKTGTFDDPAVEIQEMTAVIKQDITALNSAVVDLQLHCNSQNESGTISGDTTNHSTTVVDNLKNRLMSATKEFKEVLTLRTEVGQIFWQFL
;
A
#
# COMPACT_ATOMS: atom_id res chain seq x y z
N MET A 1 -1.70 -28.20 -34.87
CA MET A 1 -2.19 -29.01 -33.73
C MET A 1 -2.26 -28.11 -32.50
N PRO A 2 -3.36 -28.07 -31.74
CA PRO A 2 -3.43 -27.22 -30.54
C PRO A 2 -2.72 -27.91 -29.37
N VAL A 3 -1.83 -27.18 -28.69
CA VAL A 3 -1.13 -27.64 -27.48
C VAL A 3 -2.04 -27.39 -26.29
N LYS A 4 -2.59 -28.46 -25.68
CA LYS A 4 -3.24 -28.39 -24.37
C LYS A 4 -2.16 -28.26 -23.30
N VAL A 5 -2.06 -27.09 -22.68
CA VAL A 5 -1.21 -26.87 -21.52
C VAL A 5 -2.00 -27.31 -20.29
N ASP A 6 -1.68 -28.49 -19.79
CA ASP A 6 -2.21 -29.01 -18.52
C ASP A 6 -1.44 -28.31 -17.39
N TYR A 7 -2.09 -27.36 -16.71
CA TYR A 7 -1.55 -26.82 -15.47
C TYR A 7 -2.04 -27.73 -14.35
N PRO A 8 -1.15 -28.49 -13.67
CA PRO A 8 -1.58 -29.29 -12.53
C PRO A 8 -2.03 -28.31 -11.43
N PHE A 9 -3.34 -28.29 -11.18
CA PHE A 9 -3.90 -27.68 -9.98
C PHE A 9 -3.37 -28.46 -8.78
N ARG A 10 -2.28 -27.97 -8.20
CA ARG A 10 -1.69 -28.55 -7.01
C ARG A 10 -2.53 -28.15 -5.80
N ASP A 11 -3.30 -29.09 -5.27
CA ASP A 11 -4.06 -28.92 -4.04
C ASP A 11 -3.11 -28.77 -2.84
N ARG A 12 -3.03 -27.54 -2.31
CA ARG A 12 -2.17 -27.16 -1.18
C ARG A 12 -2.89 -27.24 0.17
N THR A 13 -4.12 -27.74 0.21
CA THR A 13 -4.93 -27.81 1.44
C THR A 13 -4.24 -28.68 2.50
N GLN A 14 -3.61 -29.77 2.09
CA GLN A 14 -2.87 -30.67 3.01
C GLN A 14 -1.65 -30.01 3.64
N GLU A 15 -0.93 -29.19 2.88
CA GLU A 15 0.21 -28.43 3.39
C GLU A 15 -0.26 -27.40 4.44
N PHE A 16 -1.37 -26.70 4.17
CA PHE A 16 -1.98 -25.76 5.11
C PHE A 16 -2.44 -26.45 6.41
N LEU A 17 -3.18 -27.56 6.31
CA LEU A 17 -3.64 -28.32 7.46
C LEU A 17 -2.46 -28.78 8.33
N SER A 18 -1.40 -29.29 7.71
CA SER A 18 -0.17 -29.72 8.40
C SER A 18 0.50 -28.59 9.18
N ILE A 19 0.49 -27.35 8.65
CA ILE A 19 1.06 -26.18 9.33
C ILE A 19 0.19 -25.78 10.52
N THR A 20 -1.14 -25.76 10.36
CA THR A 20 -2.07 -25.41 11.45
C THR A 20 -1.99 -26.40 12.62
N GLU A 21 -1.81 -27.69 12.34
CA GLU A 21 -1.72 -28.73 13.37
C GLU A 21 -0.41 -28.63 14.17
N ARG A 22 0.72 -28.34 13.52
CA ARG A 22 2.00 -28.08 14.20
C ARG A 22 1.92 -26.88 15.15
N LEU A 23 1.26 -25.80 14.72
CA LEU A 23 1.03 -24.61 15.55
C LEU A 23 0.14 -24.92 16.76
N LYS A 24 -0.95 -25.68 16.57
CA LYS A 24 -1.85 -26.12 17.65
C LYS A 24 -1.12 -26.96 18.69
N ASN A 25 -0.28 -27.91 18.26
CA ASN A 25 0.47 -28.78 19.16
C ASN A 25 1.59 -28.03 19.91
N SER A 26 2.18 -27.01 19.29
CA SER A 26 3.17 -26.13 19.93
C SER A 26 2.59 -25.25 21.03
N LEU A 27 1.31 -24.89 20.96
CA LEU A 27 0.64 -24.02 21.94
C LEU A 27 0.07 -24.78 23.15
N THR A 28 -0.12 -26.09 23.01
CA THR A 28 -0.78 -26.95 24.02
C THR A 28 0.18 -27.80 24.85
N SER A 29 1.50 -27.70 24.59
CA SER A 29 2.51 -28.50 25.29
C SER A 29 3.32 -27.68 26.31
N ALA A 30 2.91 -27.72 27.58
CA ALA A 30 3.78 -27.65 28.78
C ALA A 30 2.94 -28.00 30.04
N PRO A 31 3.47 -28.70 31.07
CA PRO A 31 4.86 -28.63 31.55
C PRO A 31 5.55 -29.99 31.84
N ASN A 32 6.88 -29.94 31.97
CA ASN A 32 7.83 -30.92 32.54
C ASN A 32 8.72 -31.71 31.55
N ALA A 33 9.87 -31.12 31.16
CA ALA A 33 11.18 -31.80 31.05
C ALA A 33 12.31 -30.76 30.78
N PRO A 34 13.56 -30.98 31.25
CA PRO A 34 14.62 -29.99 31.26
C PRO A 34 15.38 -29.88 29.92
N SER A 35 15.99 -28.72 29.75
CA SER A 35 16.58 -28.12 28.55
C SER A 35 17.69 -28.89 27.84
N SER A 36 17.61 -28.99 26.51
CA SER A 36 18.78 -28.90 25.63
C SER A 36 18.37 -28.59 24.17
N SER A 37 18.41 -27.30 23.81
CA SER A 37 18.70 -26.73 22.48
C SER A 37 17.95 -25.41 22.38
N GLY A 38 18.64 -24.32 22.73
CA GLY A 38 18.14 -22.97 22.54
C GLY A 38 18.09 -22.65 21.05
N THR A 39 16.98 -22.98 20.39
CA THR A 39 16.61 -22.32 19.13
C THR A 39 15.88 -21.03 19.48
N LYS A 40 16.46 -19.93 19.01
CA LYS A 40 16.05 -18.56 19.25
C LYS A 40 14.63 -18.30 18.73
N LEU A 41 13.62 -18.50 19.57
CA LEU A 41 12.21 -18.15 19.27
C LEU A 41 11.94 -16.63 19.29
N ASP A 42 12.93 -15.83 19.67
CA ASP A 42 12.83 -14.37 19.70
C ASP A 42 12.78 -13.73 18.30
N GLY A 43 13.44 -14.34 17.31
CA GLY A 43 13.47 -13.84 15.93
C GLY A 43 12.14 -14.01 15.18
N SER A 44 11.36 -15.03 15.49
CA SER A 44 10.08 -15.30 14.80
C SER A 44 8.99 -14.32 15.21
N ARG A 45 8.91 -13.95 16.51
CA ARG A 45 7.98 -12.91 16.98
C ARG A 45 8.34 -11.53 16.43
N SER A 46 9.64 -11.23 16.35
CA SER A 46 10.13 -9.98 15.76
C SER A 46 9.79 -9.88 14.28
N ALA A 47 10.06 -10.93 13.48
CA ALA A 47 9.74 -10.94 12.05
C ALA A 47 8.23 -10.80 11.77
N VAL A 48 7.38 -11.48 12.54
CA VAL A 48 5.90 -11.36 12.44
C VAL A 48 5.43 -9.96 12.83
N SER A 49 6.01 -9.37 13.88
CA SER A 49 5.70 -8.00 14.30
C SER A 49 6.10 -6.98 13.24
N ILE A 50 7.27 -7.12 12.63
CA ILE A 50 7.75 -6.19 11.60
C ILE A 50 6.91 -6.31 10.32
N GLN A 51 6.55 -7.53 9.90
CA GLN A 51 5.63 -7.73 8.77
C GLN A 51 4.25 -7.12 9.06
N SER A 52 3.77 -7.23 10.31
CA SER A 52 2.52 -6.61 10.73
C SER A 52 2.56 -5.08 10.60
N GLU A 53 3.65 -4.44 11.01
CA GLU A 53 3.81 -2.98 10.91
C GLU A 53 3.93 -2.49 9.46
N PHE A 54 4.68 -3.21 8.61
CA PHE A 54 4.70 -2.94 7.17
C PHE A 54 3.28 -3.00 6.58
N ASN A 55 2.56 -4.09 6.84
CA ASN A 55 1.21 -4.30 6.33
C ASN A 55 0.22 -3.22 6.81
N LYS A 56 0.31 -2.81 8.08
CA LYS A 56 -0.51 -1.71 8.63
C LYS A 56 -0.26 -0.39 7.91
N ARG A 57 1.01 -0.03 7.69
CA ARG A 57 1.39 1.21 6.98
C ARG A 57 0.94 1.16 5.52
N ALA A 58 1.20 0.05 4.83
CA ALA A 58 0.77 -0.16 3.45
C ALA A 58 -0.76 -0.09 3.30
N SER A 59 -1.52 -0.70 4.22
CA SER A 59 -2.98 -0.64 4.24
C SER A 59 -3.50 0.79 4.40
N ARG A 60 -2.93 1.57 5.32
CA ARG A 60 -3.31 2.98 5.52
C ARG A 60 -3.06 3.82 4.27
N ILE A 61 -1.92 3.64 3.60
CA ILE A 61 -1.59 4.32 2.35
C ILE A 61 -2.60 3.91 1.26
N GLY A 62 -2.85 2.62 1.11
CA GLY A 62 -3.79 2.10 0.12
C GLY A 62 -5.22 2.64 0.28
N LEU A 63 -5.67 2.79 1.53
CA LEU A 63 -6.94 3.43 1.88
C LEU A 63 -6.91 4.93 1.56
N GLY A 64 -5.86 5.64 1.95
CA GLY A 64 -5.75 7.08 1.68
C GLY A 64 -5.74 7.39 0.18
N ILE A 65 -5.02 6.61 -0.64
CA ILE A 65 -5.07 6.74 -2.11
C ILE A 65 -6.50 6.58 -2.61
N HIS A 66 -7.23 5.56 -2.13
CA HIS A 66 -8.60 5.33 -2.56
C HIS A 66 -9.53 6.50 -2.19
N GLN A 67 -9.39 7.05 -0.98
CA GLN A 67 -10.14 8.24 -0.55
C GLN A 67 -9.81 9.46 -1.41
N THR A 68 -8.53 9.70 -1.73
CA THR A 68 -8.11 10.77 -2.63
C THR A 68 -8.71 10.60 -4.03
N SER A 69 -8.73 9.38 -4.58
CA SER A 69 -9.38 9.10 -5.86
C SER A 69 -10.89 9.40 -5.85
N GLN A 70 -11.59 9.14 -4.76
CA GLN A 70 -13.02 9.51 -4.65
C GLN A 70 -13.21 11.04 -4.65
N LYS A 71 -12.35 11.78 -3.93
CA LYS A 71 -12.35 13.24 -3.95
C LYS A 71 -12.05 13.76 -5.37
N LEU A 72 -11.10 13.15 -6.08
CA LEU A 72 -10.78 13.50 -7.46
C LEU A 72 -11.98 13.33 -8.40
N ALA A 73 -12.70 12.21 -8.30
CA ALA A 73 -13.89 11.99 -9.11
C ALA A 73 -14.96 13.07 -8.88
N LYS A 74 -15.16 13.50 -7.62
CA LYS A 74 -16.06 14.62 -7.30
C LYS A 74 -15.52 15.95 -7.84
N LEU A 75 -14.22 16.23 -7.72
CA LEU A 75 -13.61 17.44 -8.28
C LEU A 75 -13.80 17.50 -9.80
N ALA A 76 -13.63 16.37 -10.49
CA ALA A 76 -13.83 16.26 -11.93
C ALA A 76 -15.28 16.58 -12.34
N MET A 77 -16.27 16.14 -11.55
CA MET A 77 -17.68 16.49 -11.78
C MET A 77 -17.92 17.99 -11.61
N LEU A 78 -17.35 18.61 -10.57
CA LEU A 78 -17.47 20.05 -10.33
C LEU A 78 -16.81 20.87 -11.44
N ALA A 79 -15.59 20.48 -11.86
CA ALA A 79 -14.86 21.14 -12.93
C ALA A 79 -15.62 21.12 -14.28
N LYS A 80 -16.44 20.08 -14.51
CA LYS A 80 -17.29 19.97 -15.70
C LYS A 80 -18.58 20.79 -15.62
N LYS A 81 -19.11 21.09 -14.42
CA LYS A 81 -20.40 21.78 -14.21
C LYS A 81 -20.28 23.31 -14.27
N THR A 82 -19.16 23.86 -14.73
CA THR A 82 -18.91 25.31 -14.78
C THR A 82 -19.97 26.00 -15.65
N GLY A 83 -20.98 26.59 -15.00
CA GLY A 83 -22.08 27.33 -15.61
C GLY A 83 -22.09 28.77 -15.11
N THR A 84 -22.49 29.72 -15.96
CA THR A 84 -22.28 31.17 -15.79
C THR A 84 -22.96 31.82 -14.58
N PHE A 85 -23.86 31.13 -13.89
CA PHE A 85 -24.67 31.69 -12.81
C PHE A 85 -24.52 30.95 -11.47
N ASP A 86 -23.85 29.80 -11.44
CA ASP A 86 -23.64 28.97 -10.25
C ASP A 86 -22.28 28.24 -10.38
N ASP A 87 -21.19 29.03 -10.51
CA ASP A 87 -19.83 28.49 -10.61
C ASP A 87 -19.37 27.98 -9.23
N PRO A 88 -19.08 26.67 -9.09
CA PRO A 88 -18.61 26.10 -7.82
C PRO A 88 -17.14 26.44 -7.54
N ALA A 89 -16.71 27.66 -7.81
CA ALA A 89 -15.30 28.07 -7.73
C ALA A 89 -14.67 27.86 -6.36
N VAL A 90 -15.41 28.18 -5.30
CA VAL A 90 -14.96 28.04 -3.92
C VAL A 90 -14.83 26.56 -3.54
N GLU A 91 -15.84 25.74 -3.88
CA GLU A 91 -15.81 24.29 -3.61
C GLU A 91 -14.66 23.60 -4.37
N ILE A 92 -14.42 24.01 -5.63
CA ILE A 92 -13.29 23.54 -6.42
C ILE A 92 -11.97 23.91 -5.74
N GLN A 93 -11.79 25.15 -5.29
CA GLN A 93 -10.58 25.61 -4.62
C GLN A 93 -10.33 24.84 -3.31
N GLU A 94 -11.36 24.67 -2.48
CA GLU A 94 -11.27 23.92 -1.23
C GLU A 94 -10.92 22.45 -1.47
N MET A 95 -11.65 21.77 -2.38
CA MET A 95 -11.36 20.39 -2.73
C MET A 95 -9.95 20.22 -3.32
N THR A 96 -9.50 21.17 -4.12
CA THR A 96 -8.13 21.19 -4.68
C THR A 96 -7.09 21.25 -3.57
N ALA A 97 -7.28 22.12 -2.58
CA ALA A 97 -6.37 22.25 -1.45
C ALA A 97 -6.30 20.97 -0.62
N VAL A 98 -7.45 20.35 -0.32
CA VAL A 98 -7.53 19.08 0.42
C VAL A 98 -6.85 17.95 -0.34
N ILE A 99 -7.13 17.80 -1.64
CA ILE A 99 -6.52 16.75 -2.47
C ILE A 99 -5.00 16.95 -2.57
N LYS A 100 -4.53 18.20 -2.71
CA LYS A 100 -3.11 18.51 -2.70
C LYS A 100 -2.45 18.04 -1.39
N GLN A 101 -3.05 18.39 -0.26
CA GLN A 101 -2.56 17.98 1.06
C GLN A 101 -2.53 16.45 1.21
N ASP A 102 -3.59 15.75 0.77
CA ASP A 102 -3.64 14.30 0.80
C ASP A 102 -2.51 13.67 -0.03
N ILE A 103 -2.29 14.14 -1.26
CA ILE A 103 -1.24 13.63 -2.15
C ILE A 103 0.15 13.86 -1.53
N THR A 104 0.40 15.03 -0.95
CA THR A 104 1.67 15.31 -0.26
C THR A 104 1.88 14.36 0.91
N ALA A 105 0.86 14.18 1.76
CA ALA A 105 0.94 13.27 2.90
C ALA A 105 1.14 11.80 2.47
N LEU A 106 0.45 11.38 1.41
CA LEU A 106 0.59 10.04 0.84
C LEU A 106 1.98 9.81 0.25
N ASN A 107 2.56 10.82 -0.42
CA ASN A 107 3.91 10.72 -0.96
C ASN A 107 4.94 10.55 0.17
N SER A 108 4.85 11.34 1.24
CA SER A 108 5.69 11.17 2.43
C SER A 108 5.53 9.79 3.05
N ALA A 109 4.29 9.30 3.22
CA ALA A 109 4.03 7.99 3.80
C ALA A 109 4.59 6.84 2.94
N VAL A 110 4.57 6.97 1.60
CA VAL A 110 5.15 5.98 0.68
C VAL A 110 6.68 5.99 0.75
N VAL A 111 7.31 7.17 0.82
CA VAL A 111 8.77 7.29 1.03
C VAL A 111 9.17 6.65 2.36
N ASP A 112 8.44 6.94 3.43
CA ASP A 112 8.67 6.34 4.74
C ASP A 112 8.52 4.81 4.69
N LEU A 113 7.49 4.30 4.01
CA LEU A 113 7.29 2.85 3.85
C LEU A 113 8.46 2.21 3.10
N GLN A 114 8.99 2.88 2.07
CA GLN A 114 10.15 2.42 1.32
C GLN A 114 11.42 2.39 2.18
N LEU A 115 11.65 3.41 3.00
CA LEU A 115 12.77 3.44 3.95
C LEU A 115 12.69 2.27 4.94
N HIS A 116 11.51 2.00 5.50
CA HIS A 116 11.30 0.84 6.37
C HIS A 116 11.61 -0.49 5.65
N CYS A 117 11.22 -0.63 4.38
CA CYS A 117 11.51 -1.82 3.58
C CYS A 117 13.03 -2.00 3.35
N ASN A 118 13.75 -0.92 3.03
CA ASN A 118 15.19 -0.95 2.83
C ASN A 118 15.95 -1.29 4.12
N SER A 119 15.61 -0.66 5.24
CA SER A 119 16.24 -0.94 6.54
C SER A 119 16.01 -2.38 7.00
N GLN A 120 14.85 -2.97 6.69
CA GLN A 120 14.58 -4.38 6.93
C GLN A 120 15.56 -5.29 6.16
N ASN A 121 15.79 -4.98 4.88
CA ASN A 121 16.62 -5.80 4.01
C ASN A 121 18.09 -5.83 4.45
N GLU A 122 18.63 -4.70 4.94
CA GLU A 122 20.01 -4.64 5.45
C GLU A 122 20.23 -5.42 6.75
N SER A 123 19.21 -5.60 7.58
CA SER A 123 19.32 -6.32 8.86
C SER A 123 19.47 -7.85 8.69
N GLY A 124 19.36 -8.40 7.48
CA GLY A 124 19.60 -9.83 7.18
C GLY A 124 18.70 -10.85 7.91
N THR A 125 17.64 -10.38 8.58
CA THR A 125 16.81 -11.20 9.49
C THR A 125 15.57 -11.80 8.79
N ILE A 126 15.38 -11.53 7.50
CA ILE A 126 14.12 -11.76 6.78
C ILE A 126 14.39 -12.53 5.49
N SER A 127 13.50 -13.45 5.14
CA SER A 127 13.56 -14.24 3.91
C SER A 127 13.43 -13.37 2.66
N GLY A 128 14.14 -13.72 1.58
CA GLY A 128 14.10 -12.99 0.30
C GLY A 128 12.71 -12.85 -0.30
N ASP A 129 11.83 -13.83 -0.09
CA ASP A 129 10.42 -13.78 -0.53
C ASP A 129 9.65 -12.61 0.10
N THR A 130 9.90 -12.33 1.38
CA THR A 130 9.27 -11.22 2.09
C THR A 130 9.78 -9.87 1.59
N THR A 131 11.08 -9.74 1.36
CA THR A 131 11.66 -8.52 0.76
C THR A 131 11.05 -8.26 -0.62
N ASN A 132 10.97 -9.27 -1.49
CA ASN A 132 10.40 -9.15 -2.83
C ASN A 132 8.91 -8.74 -2.77
N HIS A 133 8.16 -9.32 -1.85
CA HIS A 133 6.76 -8.95 -1.62
C HIS A 133 6.63 -7.49 -1.19
N SER A 134 7.40 -7.05 -0.19
CA SER A 134 7.36 -5.67 0.31
C SER A 134 7.73 -4.66 -0.76
N THR A 135 8.76 -4.92 -1.57
CA THR A 135 9.13 -4.07 -2.72
C THR A 135 7.98 -3.96 -3.72
N THR A 136 7.37 -5.11 -4.09
CA THR A 136 6.23 -5.12 -5.03
C THR A 136 5.04 -4.31 -4.52
N VAL A 137 4.75 -4.39 -3.21
CA VAL A 137 3.69 -3.60 -2.58
C VAL A 137 4.00 -2.10 -2.64
N VAL A 138 5.24 -1.70 -2.31
CA VAL A 138 5.67 -0.30 -2.39
C VAL A 138 5.55 0.21 -3.83
N ASP A 139 6.01 -0.54 -4.82
CA ASP A 139 5.91 -0.16 -6.23
C ASP A 139 4.46 -0.04 -6.71
N ASN A 140 3.58 -0.94 -6.28
CA ASN A 140 2.16 -0.84 -6.57
C ASN A 140 1.55 0.44 -5.98
N LEU A 141 1.85 0.76 -4.72
CA LEU A 141 1.37 1.98 -4.07
C LEU A 141 1.90 3.24 -4.75
N LYS A 142 3.17 3.26 -5.17
CA LYS A 142 3.77 4.36 -5.95
C LYS A 142 3.03 4.55 -7.27
N ASN A 143 2.80 3.48 -8.01
CA ASN A 143 2.10 3.54 -9.29
C ASN A 143 0.67 4.08 -9.12
N ARG A 144 -0.06 3.60 -8.12
CA ARG A 144 -1.42 4.08 -7.82
C ARG A 144 -1.44 5.56 -7.41
N LEU A 145 -0.48 6.00 -6.60
CA LEU A 145 -0.35 7.41 -6.22
C LEU A 145 -0.02 8.28 -7.43
N MET A 146 0.91 7.85 -8.29
CA MET A 146 1.23 8.54 -9.54
C MET A 146 0.02 8.66 -10.47
N SER A 147 -0.81 7.61 -10.57
CA SER A 147 -2.07 7.68 -11.31
C SER A 147 -3.03 8.73 -10.74
N ALA A 148 -3.21 8.77 -9.42
CA ALA A 148 -4.06 9.78 -8.76
C ALA A 148 -3.51 11.20 -8.96
N THR A 149 -2.20 11.41 -8.89
CA THR A 149 -1.55 12.70 -9.15
C THR A 149 -1.73 13.13 -10.62
N LYS A 150 -1.67 12.18 -11.56
CA LYS A 150 -1.93 12.47 -12.97
C LYS A 150 -3.39 12.88 -13.20
N GLU A 151 -4.34 12.16 -12.63
CA GLU A 151 -5.76 12.50 -12.71
C GLU A 151 -6.03 13.88 -12.10
N PHE A 152 -5.43 14.19 -10.95
CA PHE A 152 -5.50 15.52 -10.32
C PHE A 152 -5.04 16.61 -11.28
N LYS A 153 -3.90 16.40 -11.94
CA LYS A 153 -3.38 17.32 -12.95
C LYS A 153 -4.36 17.54 -14.09
N GLU A 154 -4.88 16.45 -14.65
CA GLU A 154 -5.83 16.50 -15.77
C GLU A 154 -7.10 17.28 -15.40
N VAL A 155 -7.65 17.04 -14.21
CA VAL A 155 -8.84 17.76 -13.71
C VAL A 155 -8.59 19.26 -13.54
N LEU A 156 -7.43 19.66 -13.03
CA LEU A 156 -7.08 21.08 -12.90
C LEU A 156 -6.86 21.75 -14.26
N THR A 157 -6.23 21.05 -15.22
CA THR A 157 -6.04 21.59 -16.58
C THR A 157 -7.34 21.83 -17.33
N LEU A 158 -8.41 21.10 -17.01
CA LEU A 158 -9.73 21.30 -17.61
C LEU A 158 -10.33 22.68 -17.24
N ARG A 159 -9.88 23.31 -16.15
CA ARG A 159 -10.40 24.58 -15.64
C ARG A 159 -9.51 25.80 -15.92
N THR A 160 -8.20 25.62 -16.03
CA THR A 160 -7.24 26.74 -16.11
C THR A 160 -6.33 26.68 -17.32
N GLU A 161 -6.47 27.66 -18.22
CA GLU A 161 -5.38 28.17 -19.08
C GLU A 161 -4.21 28.78 -18.26
N VAL A 162 -4.36 28.90 -16.93
CA VAL A 162 -3.39 29.45 -15.98
C VAL A 162 -2.48 28.35 -15.39
N GLY A 163 -1.82 27.60 -16.28
CA GLY A 163 -1.14 26.36 -15.94
C GLY A 163 0.35 26.44 -15.58
N GLN A 164 0.92 27.60 -15.22
CA GLN A 164 2.40 27.71 -15.10
C GLN A 164 2.93 28.20 -13.74
N ILE A 165 2.13 28.92 -12.95
CA ILE A 165 2.59 29.46 -11.65
C ILE A 165 2.26 28.52 -10.48
N PHE A 166 1.18 27.72 -10.59
CA PHE A 166 0.74 26.81 -9.53
C PHE A 166 1.58 25.52 -9.41
N TRP A 167 2.35 25.18 -10.45
CA TRP A 167 3.20 23.97 -10.49
C TRP A 167 4.57 24.13 -9.83
N GLN A 168 5.02 25.35 -9.52
CA GLN A 168 6.33 25.56 -8.86
C GLN A 168 6.33 25.21 -7.35
N PHE A 169 5.18 24.83 -6.79
CA PHE A 169 5.02 24.52 -5.36
C PHE A 169 4.47 23.11 -5.12
N LEU A 170 4.72 22.20 -6.06
CA LEU A 170 4.52 20.75 -5.98
C LEU A 170 5.81 20.07 -6.41
#